data_AF-A0A8X7QRW9-F1
#
_entry.id   AF-A0A8X7QRW9-F1
#
_cell.length_a   1.000
_cell.length_b   1.000
_cell.length_c   1.000
_cell.angle_alpha   90.00
_cell.angle_beta   90.00
_cell.angle_gamma   90.00
#
_symmetry.space_group_name_H-M   'P 1'
#
loop_
_entity.id
_entity.type
_entity.pdbx_description
1 polymer ?
#
loop_
_entity_poly.entity_id
_entity_poly.type
_entity_poly.pdbx_seq_one_letter_code
_entity_poly.pdbx_strand_id
1 'polypeptide(L)'
;MQIFYYFDNLALQLLHHPCNELTGTNIDEMQDPADIPLALKDLVGKTYLFKVGIEKEKFLYKNDTYKVLKIVANIEMVTEFKDLSQP
;
A
#
# COMPACT_ATOMS: atom_id res chain seq x y z
N MET A 1 1.89 5.74 -14.24
CA MET A 1 2.36 5.18 -12.95
C MET A 1 1.13 5.09 -12.08
N GLN A 2 0.75 3.89 -11.64
CA GLN A 2 -0.46 3.71 -10.83
C GLN A 2 -0.13 4.00 -9.36
N ILE A 3 -0.93 4.85 -8.72
CA ILE A 3 -0.78 5.25 -7.33
C ILE A 3 -1.90 4.60 -6.53
N PHE A 4 -1.54 3.94 -5.43
CA PHE A 4 -2.49 3.35 -4.51
C PHE A 4 -2.41 4.10 -3.18
N TYR A 5 -3.54 4.52 -2.63
CA TYR A 5 -3.59 5.12 -1.29
C TYR A 5 -4.34 4.23 -0.32
N TYR A 6 -3.89 4.26 0.93
CA TYR A 6 -4.37 3.42 2.02
C TYR A 6 -4.90 4.31 3.14
N PHE A 7 -5.93 3.83 3.84
CA PHE A 7 -6.28 4.40 5.14
C PHE A 7 -5.45 3.74 6.24
N ASP A 8 -5.35 4.41 7.39
CA ASP A 8 -4.52 4.00 8.53
C ASP A 8 -4.75 2.55 8.96
N ASN A 9 -6.00 2.08 8.95
CA ASN A 9 -6.32 0.71 9.32
C ASN A 9 -5.72 -0.34 8.36
N LEU A 10 -5.54 0.01 7.08
CA LEU A 10 -4.90 -0.84 6.08
C LEU A 10 -3.38 -0.67 6.10
N ALA A 11 -2.90 0.56 6.30
CA ALA A 11 -1.47 0.84 6.47
C ALA A 11 -0.92 0.08 7.69
N LEU A 12 -1.65 0.06 8.81
CA LEU A 12 -1.32 -0.73 10.00
C LEU A 12 -1.18 -2.22 9.69
N GLN A 13 -2.07 -2.79 8.87
CA GLN A 13 -1.98 -4.20 8.47
C GLN A 13 -0.75 -4.49 7.60
N LEU A 14 -0.33 -3.52 6.78
CA LEU A 14 0.82 -3.68 5.89
C LEU A 14 2.14 -3.51 6.66
N LEU A 15 2.19 -2.49 7.52
CA LEU A 15 3.37 -2.06 8.24
C LEU A 15 3.56 -2.81 9.57
N HIS A 16 2.51 -3.40 10.11
CA HIS A 16 2.44 -3.96 11.47
C HIS A 16 2.77 -2.93 12.57
N HIS A 17 2.73 -1.65 12.23
CA HIS A 17 2.99 -0.52 13.11
C HIS A 17 1.99 0.61 12.82
N PRO A 18 1.50 1.33 13.85
CA PRO A 18 0.71 2.53 13.68
C PRO A 18 1.45 3.61 12.89
N CYS A 19 0.74 4.32 11.99
CA CYS A 19 1.36 5.35 11.15
C CYS A 19 2.00 6.50 11.95
N ASN A 20 1.41 6.84 13.10
CA ASN A 20 1.92 7.88 14.00
C ASN A 20 3.22 7.50 14.72
N GLU A 21 3.61 6.22 14.71
CA GLU A 21 4.88 5.76 15.26
C GLU A 21 6.01 5.79 14.23
N LEU A 22 5.70 5.96 12.93
CA LEU A 22 6.70 5.93 11.86
C LEU A 22 7.68 7.10 11.94
N THR A 23 7.22 8.28 12.33
CA THR A 23 8.04 9.50 12.43
C THR A 23 8.45 9.82 13.88
N GLY A 24 7.93 9.05 14.86
CA GLY A 24 8.14 9.30 16.28
C GLY A 24 7.64 10.70 16.70
N THR A 25 8.41 11.38 17.54
CA THR A 25 8.13 12.77 17.95
C THR A 25 8.62 13.80 16.93
N ASN A 26 9.34 13.37 15.89
CA ASN A 26 9.87 14.27 14.88
C ASN A 26 8.80 14.50 13.81
N ILE A 27 8.34 15.75 13.70
CA ILE A 27 7.32 16.18 12.74
C ILE A 27 7.93 16.89 11.53
N ASP A 28 9.26 17.06 11.50
CA ASP A 28 9.93 17.66 10.36
C ASP A 28 9.89 16.69 9.17
N GLU A 29 9.77 17.25 7.97
CA GLU A 29 9.80 16.47 6.74
C GLU A 29 11.15 15.78 6.58
N MET A 30 11.14 14.48 6.30
CA MET A 30 12.32 13.66 6.09
C MET A 30 13.09 14.16 4.86
N GLN A 31 14.35 14.59 5.06
CA GLN A 31 15.19 15.13 3.99
C GLN A 31 16.12 14.09 3.39
N ASP A 32 16.63 13.16 4.20
CA ASP A 32 17.53 12.10 3.73
C ASP A 32 16.76 10.79 3.49
N PRO A 33 16.88 10.15 2.31
CA PRO A 33 16.35 8.81 2.08
C PRO A 33 16.82 7.75 3.10
N ALA A 34 17.97 7.96 3.75
CA ALA A 34 18.45 7.12 4.83
C ALA A 34 17.48 7.12 6.03
N ASP A 35 16.78 8.23 6.27
CA ASP A 35 15.85 8.42 7.38
C ASP A 35 14.54 7.66 7.20
N ILE A 36 14.30 7.06 6.02
CA ILE A 36 13.07 6.28 5.76
C ILE A 36 12.96 5.10 6.75
N PRO A 37 11.86 5.02 7.52
CA PRO A 37 11.62 3.94 8.46
C PRO A 37 11.77 2.55 7.84
N LEU A 38 12.35 1.61 8.60
CA LEU A 38 12.56 0.25 8.14
C LEU A 38 11.25 -0.42 7.71
N ALA A 39 10.17 -0.18 8.44
CA ALA A 39 8.84 -0.71 8.10
C ALA A 39 8.36 -0.33 6.68
N LEU A 40 8.76 0.85 6.17
CA LEU A 40 8.47 1.29 4.81
C LEU A 40 9.45 0.67 3.80
N LYS A 41 10.74 0.60 4.14
CA LYS A 41 11.77 -0.05 3.31
C LYS A 41 11.46 -1.52 3.07
N ASP A 42 10.94 -2.21 4.08
CA ASP A 42 10.57 -3.63 4.04
C ASP A 42 9.42 -3.93 3.09
N LEU A 43 8.67 -2.93 2.61
CA LEU A 43 7.62 -3.13 1.60
C LEU A 43 8.19 -3.31 0.20
N VAL A 44 9.41 -2.83 -0.04
CA VAL A 44 10.02 -2.83 -1.37
C VAL A 44 10.28 -4.27 -1.85
N GLY A 45 9.84 -4.58 -3.07
CA GLY A 45 9.99 -5.90 -3.67
C GLY A 45 8.99 -6.96 -3.18
N LYS A 46 8.10 -6.63 -2.25
CA LYS A 46 7.01 -7.52 -1.83
C LYS A 46 5.83 -7.44 -2.78
N THR A 47 5.15 -8.56 -2.94
CA THR A 47 3.92 -8.67 -3.75
C THR A 47 2.73 -8.83 -2.82
N TYR A 48 1.66 -8.08 -3.11
CA TYR A 48 0.44 -8.07 -2.33
C TYR A 48 -0.78 -8.13 -3.24
N LEU A 49 -1.86 -8.72 -2.74
CA LEU A 49 -3.15 -8.74 -3.42
C LEU A 49 -4.10 -7.76 -2.73
N PHE A 50 -4.68 -6.83 -3.50
CA PHE A 50 -5.54 -5.77 -2.99
C PHE A 50 -6.90 -5.77 -3.68
N LYS A 51 -7.95 -5.50 -2.91
CA LYS A 51 -9.22 -5.02 -3.46
C LYS A 51 -9.14 -3.50 -3.56
N VAL A 52 -9.33 -2.96 -4.76
CA VAL A 52 -9.29 -1.52 -5.01
C VAL A 52 -10.66 -0.96 -5.40
N GLY A 53 -10.92 0.28 -5.03
CA GLY A 53 -12.08 1.06 -5.43
C GLY A 53 -11.67 2.15 -6.41
N ILE A 54 -12.47 2.32 -7.46
CA ILE A 54 -12.32 3.38 -8.45
C ILE A 54 -13.51 4.33 -8.28
N GLU A 55 -13.23 5.59 -7.98
CA GLU A 55 -14.26 6.61 -7.90
C GLU A 55 -14.67 7.03 -9.31
N LYS A 56 -15.98 7.10 -9.56
CA LYS A 56 -16.55 7.40 -10.89
C LYS A 56 -16.02 8.70 -11.49
N GLU A 57 -15.83 9.71 -10.64
CA GLU A 57 -15.27 11.00 -11.01
C GLU A 57 -13.82 10.86 -11.49
N LYS A 58 -13.02 10.00 -10.86
CA LYS A 58 -11.61 9.76 -11.25
C LYS A 58 -11.46 8.91 -12.50
N PHE A 59 -12.46 8.09 -12.85
CA PHE A 59 -12.48 7.35 -14.11
C PHE A 59 -12.57 8.30 -15.32
N LEU A 60 -13.38 9.36 -15.23
CA LEU A 60 -13.52 10.33 -16.32
C LEU A 60 -12.24 11.14 -16.57
N TYR A 61 -11.50 11.47 -15.52
CA TYR A 61 -10.31 12.33 -15.61
C TYR A 61 -8.99 11.56 -15.79
N LYS A 62 -9.03 10.22 -15.96
CA LYS A 62 -7.84 9.36 -16.05
C LYS A 62 -6.83 9.61 -14.92
N ASN A 63 -7.33 9.83 -13.71
CA ASN A 63 -6.46 9.88 -12.54
C ASN A 63 -6.11 8.44 -12.15
N ASP A 64 -4.87 8.04 -12.38
CA ASP A 64 -4.32 6.71 -12.04
C ASP A 64 -4.15 6.52 -10.51
N THR A 65 -5.07 7.04 -9.70
CA THR A 65 -5.05 6.93 -8.24
C THR A 65 -6.21 6.06 -7.76
N TYR A 66 -5.86 4.97 -7.09
CA TYR A 66 -6.79 3.94 -6.65
C TYR A 66 -6.85 3.87 -5.13
N LYS A 67 -8.07 3.73 -4.61
CA LYS A 67 -8.31 3.54 -3.18
C LYS A 67 -8.16 2.08 -2.84
N VAL A 68 -7.28 1.71 -1.91
CA VAL A 68 -7.27 0.35 -1.39
C VAL A 68 -8.41 0.19 -0.39
N LEU A 69 -9.26 -0.80 -0.62
CA LEU A 69 -10.42 -1.12 0.21
C LEU A 69 -10.11 -2.25 1.19
N LYS A 70 -9.26 -3.21 0.78
CA LYS A 70 -8.90 -4.38 1.58
C LYS A 70 -7.59 -5.00 1.11
N ILE A 71 -6.78 -5.46 2.06
CA ILE A 71 -5.64 -6.36 1.81
C ILE A 71 -6.15 -7.81 1.85
N VAL A 72 -5.88 -8.58 0.80
CA VAL A 72 -6.28 -9.99 0.71
C VAL A 72 -5.13 -10.83 1.23
N ALA A 73 -5.34 -11.48 2.39
CA ALA A 73 -4.37 -12.35 3.05
C ALA A 73 -4.75 -13.85 2.98
N ASN A 74 -5.85 -14.19 2.31
CA ASN A 74 -6.24 -15.59 2.12
C ASN A 74 -5.25 -16.26 1.16
N ILE A 75 -4.54 -17.29 1.64
CA ILE A 75 -3.45 -17.95 0.92
C ILE A 75 -3.92 -18.60 -0.37
N GLU A 76 -5.10 -19.23 -0.37
CA GLU A 76 -5.66 -19.88 -1.55
C GLU A 76 -5.91 -18.86 -2.66
N MET A 77 -6.58 -17.74 -2.34
CA MET A 77 -6.80 -16.65 -3.29
C MET A 77 -5.48 -16.05 -3.79
N VAL A 78 -4.54 -15.77 -2.89
CA VAL A 78 -3.24 -15.20 -3.27
C VAL A 78 -2.49 -16.13 -4.22
N THR A 79 -2.54 -17.44 -3.97
CA THR A 79 -1.89 -18.46 -4.82
C THR A 79 -2.55 -18.52 -6.19
N GLU A 80 -3.88 -18.61 -6.23
CA GLU A 80 -4.65 -18.63 -7.49
C GLU A 80 -4.33 -17.43 -8.39
N PHE A 81 -4.34 -16.21 -7.83
CA PHE A 81 -4.00 -15.00 -8.58
C PHE A 81 -2.54 -14.94 -9.01
N LYS A 82 -1.63 -15.53 -8.24
CA LYS A 82 -0.22 -15.63 -8.61
C LYS A 82 -0.05 -16.55 -9.81
N ASP A 83 -0.71 -17.71 -9.82
CA ASP A 83 -0.63 -18.68 -10.90
C ASP A 83 -1.23 -18.12 -12.20
N LEU A 84 -2.34 -17.35 -12.12
CA LEU A 84 -2.93 -16.65 -13.26
C LEU A 84 -2.05 -15.54 -13.85
N SER A 85 -1.10 -15.02 -13.07
CA SER A 85 -0.19 -13.95 -13.50
C SER A 85 1.09 -14.48 -14.15
N GLN A 86 1.26 -15.81 -14.24
CA GLN A 86 2.37 -16.43 -14.96
C GLN A 86 2.07 -16.47 -16.48
N PRO A 87 3.04 -16.10 -17.34
CA PRO A 87 2.87 -16.09 -18.79
C PRO A 87 2.70 -17.48 -19.41
#